data_AF-A0A8X6SJ27-F1
#
_entry.id   AF-A0A8X6SJ27-F1
#
_cell.length_a   1.000
_cell.length_b   1.000
_cell.length_c   1.000
_cell.angle_alpha   90.00
_cell.angle_beta   90.00
_cell.angle_gamma   90.00
#
_symmetry.space_group_name_H-M   'P 1'
#
loop_
_entity.id
_entity.type
_entity.pdbx_description
1 polymer ?
#
loop_
_entity_poly.entity_id
_entity_poly.type
_entity_poly.pdbx_seq_one_letter_code
_entity_poly.pdbx_strand_id
1 'polypeptide(L)'
;AYYASLLDKLKVDLAEKRPQLQKKKILFHQDNARSHNSVVAMAKTHELRIELLDHLPYSAELAQSNFFLFPHLKFALGGQVE
;
A
#
# COMPACT_ATOMS: atom_id res chain seq x y z
N ALA A 1 -1.56 -0.50 -15.44
CA ALA A 1 -3.02 -0.64 -15.49
C ALA A 1 -3.57 -1.40 -14.28
N TYR A 2 -3.13 -2.64 -14.02
CA TYR A 2 -3.65 -3.45 -12.90
C TYR A 2 -3.53 -2.78 -11.53
N TYR A 3 -2.34 -2.28 -11.16
CA TYR A 3 -2.15 -1.60 -9.86
C TYR A 3 -3.06 -0.38 -9.68
N ALA A 4 -3.23 0.44 -10.73
CA ALA A 4 -4.16 1.56 -10.70
C ALA A 4 -5.61 1.12 -10.43
N SER A 5 -6.04 0.00 -11.02
CA SER A 5 -7.37 -0.57 -10.74
C SER A 5 -7.52 -1.08 -9.30
N LEU A 6 -6.42 -1.51 -8.66
CA LEU A 6 -6.43 -1.87 -7.24
C LEU A 6 -6.55 -0.62 -6.36
N LEU A 7 -5.92 0.50 -6.74
CA LEU A 7 -6.08 1.77 -6.01
C LEU A 7 -7.53 2.28 -6.05
N ASP A 8 -8.22 2.11 -7.19
CA ASP A 8 -9.65 2.42 -7.29
C ASP A 8 -10.49 1.58 -6.31
N LYS A 9 -10.28 0.26 -6.32
CA LYS A 9 -10.97 -0.65 -5.40
C LYS A 9 -10.65 -0.31 -3.95
N LEU A 10 -9.38 -0.03 -3.62
CA LEU A 10 -8.96 0.39 -2.29
C LEU A 10 -9.70 1.65 -1.84
N LYS A 11 -9.92 2.62 -2.74
CA LYS A 11 -10.64 3.84 -2.41
C LYS A 11 -12.11 3.56 -2.07
N VAL A 12 -12.77 2.67 -2.81
CA VAL A 12 -14.15 2.24 -2.55
C VAL A 12 -14.23 1.52 -1.20
N ASP A 13 -13.36 0.54 -0.97
CA ASP A 13 -13.31 -0.21 0.28
C ASP A 13 -13.01 0.68 1.50
N LEU A 14 -12.13 1.67 1.35
CA LEU A 14 -11.85 2.64 2.42
C LEU A 14 -13.06 3.53 2.72
N ALA A 15 -13.83 3.91 1.69
CA ALA A 15 -15.03 4.70 1.89
C ALA A 15 -16.08 3.91 2.70
N GLU A 16 -16.22 2.61 2.42
CA GLU A 16 -17.16 1.71 3.11
C GLU A 16 -16.68 1.34 4.52
N LYS A 17 -15.45 0.84 4.65
CA LYS A 17 -14.92 0.28 5.91
C LYS A 17 -14.37 1.34 6.85
N ARG A 18 -14.00 2.53 6.35
CA ARG A 18 -13.37 3.61 7.12
C ARG A 18 -13.90 5.00 6.70
N PRO A 19 -15.21 5.26 6.85
CA PRO A 19 -15.84 6.51 6.41
C PRO A 19 -15.20 7.78 7.04
N GLN A 20 -14.61 7.67 8.23
CA GLN A 20 -13.88 8.75 8.90
C GLN A 20 -12.64 9.24 8.13
N LEU A 21 -12.06 8.41 7.25
CA LEU A 21 -10.92 8.77 6.42
C LEU A 21 -11.33 9.51 5.14
N GLN A 22 -12.62 9.54 4.77
CA GLN A 22 -13.08 10.25 3.58
C GLN A 22 -12.85 11.76 3.65
N LYS A 23 -12.89 12.32 4.86
CA LYS A 23 -12.69 13.76 5.11
C LYS A 23 -11.23 14.14 5.36
N LYS A 24 -10.32 13.16 5.40
CA LYS A 24 -8.91 13.34 5.74
C LYS A 24 -8.02 12.99 4.54
N LYS A 25 -6.86 13.63 4.47
CA LYS A 25 -5.81 13.23 3.52
C LYS A 25 -5.31 11.84 3.92
N ILE A 26 -5.21 10.93 2.95
CA ILE A 26 -4.73 9.57 3.19
C ILE A 26 -3.22 9.59 3.02
N LEU A 27 -2.50 9.31 4.10
CA LEU A 27 -1.07 8.98 4.05
C LEU A 27 -0.94 7.49 3.74
N PHE A 28 -0.26 7.18 2.64
CA PHE A 28 -0.12 5.81 2.15
C PHE A 28 1.34 5.42 2.08
N HIS A 29 1.69 4.34 2.78
CA HIS A 29 3.02 3.77 2.79
C HIS A 29 3.04 2.52 1.92
N GLN A 30 3.91 2.51 0.91
CA GLN A 30 4.14 1.38 0.01
C GLN A 30 5.65 1.28 -0.28
N ASP A 31 6.09 0.11 -0.72
CA ASP A 31 7.48 -0.11 -1.12
C ASP A 31 7.78 0.51 -2.49
N ASN A 32 9.07 0.63 -2.81
CA ASN A 32 9.57 1.25 -4.05
C ASN A 32 9.49 0.31 -5.28
N ALA A 33 8.54 -0.64 -5.31
CA ALA A 33 8.42 -1.58 -6.41
C ALA A 33 8.17 -0.87 -7.74
N ARG A 34 8.72 -1.40 -8.84
CA ARG A 34 8.63 -0.76 -10.18
C ARG A 34 7.18 -0.54 -10.63
N SER A 35 6.27 -1.45 -10.28
CA SER A 35 4.83 -1.32 -10.55
C SER A 35 4.21 -0.10 -9.86
N HIS A 36 4.59 0.16 -8.61
CA HIS A 36 4.06 1.24 -7.77
C HIS A 36 4.56 2.61 -8.23
N ASN A 37 5.78 2.66 -8.77
CA ASN A 37 6.39 3.87 -9.33
C ASN A 37 6.14 4.09 -10.83
N SER A 38 5.32 3.24 -11.46
CA SER A 38 4.96 3.45 -12.86
C SER A 38 4.19 4.76 -13.04
N VAL A 39 4.33 5.40 -14.20
CA VAL A 39 3.61 6.64 -14.53
C VAL A 39 2.11 6.50 -14.30
N VAL A 40 1.55 5.35 -14.69
CA VAL A 40 0.12 5.05 -14.53
C VAL A 40 -0.28 4.95 -13.05
N ALA A 41 0.54 4.32 -12.22
CA ALA A 41 0.28 4.21 -10.78
C ALA A 41 0.39 5.58 -10.09
N MET A 42 1.44 6.33 -10.37
CA MET A 42 1.67 7.66 -9.78
C MET A 42 0.60 8.66 -10.19
N ALA A 43 0.21 8.67 -11.47
CA ALA A 43 -0.90 9.50 -11.95
C ALA A 43 -2.20 9.16 -11.21
N LYS A 44 -2.47 7.87 -11.01
CA LYS A 44 -3.67 7.43 -10.30
C LYS A 44 -3.67 7.80 -8.82
N THR A 45 -2.53 7.64 -8.15
CA THR A 45 -2.35 8.06 -6.75
C THR A 45 -2.62 9.56 -6.58
N HIS A 46 -2.13 10.38 -7.51
CA HIS A 46 -2.39 11.81 -7.53
C HIS A 46 -3.88 12.15 -7.78
N GLU A 47 -4.51 11.49 -8.76
CA GLU A 47 -5.95 11.61 -9.05
C GLU A 47 -6.80 11.32 -7.81
N LEU A 48 -6.46 10.27 -7.06
CA LEU A 48 -7.16 9.85 -5.84
C LEU A 48 -6.82 10.70 -4.60
N ARG A 49 -5.93 11.70 -4.74
CA ARG A 49 -5.44 12.58 -3.66
C ARG A 49 -4.85 11.81 -2.48
N ILE A 50 -4.19 10.70 -2.78
CA ILE A 50 -3.44 9.91 -1.82
C ILE A 50 -2.04 10.49 -1.74
N GLU A 51 -1.56 10.76 -0.53
CA GLU A 51 -0.20 11.21 -0.28
C GLU A 51 0.68 10.01 -0.02
N LEU A 52 1.72 9.85 -0.82
CA LEU A 52 2.73 8.83 -0.60
C LEU A 52 3.70 9.31 0.46
N LEU A 53 3.94 8.45 1.44
CA LEU A 53 5.04 8.63 2.37
C LEU A 53 6.35 8.26 1.67
N ASP A 54 7.38 9.09 1.87
CA ASP A 54 8.71 8.81 1.34
C ASP A 54 9.23 7.48 1.90
N HIS A 55 9.73 6.64 0.98
CA HIS A 55 10.35 5.37 1.31
C HIS A 55 11.80 5.39 0.86
N LEU A 56 12.73 5.10 1.78
CA LEU A 56 14.15 5.04 1.45
C LEU A 56 14.43 3.89 0.46
N PRO A 57 15.30 4.10 -0.53
CA PRO A 57 15.72 3.04 -1.44
C PRO A 57 16.30 1.86 -0.66
N TYR A 58 15.94 0.63 -1.05
CA TYR A 58 16.44 -0.63 -0.45
C TYR A 58 16.05 -0.90 1.01
N SER A 59 15.12 -0.16 1.59
CA SER A 59 14.60 -0.42 2.95
C SER A 59 13.41 -1.37 2.98
N ALA A 60 13.46 -2.49 2.24
CA ALA A 60 12.36 -3.46 2.19
C ALA A 60 11.95 -3.98 3.60
N GLU A 61 12.91 -4.00 4.52
CA GLU A 61 12.75 -4.33 5.95
C GLU A 61 11.89 -3.32 6.74
N LEU A 62 11.69 -2.09 6.24
CA LEU A 62 10.94 -1.02 6.93
C LEU A 62 9.46 -0.96 6.55
N ALA A 63 9.03 -1.70 5.53
CA ALA A 63 7.61 -1.83 5.25
C ALA A 63 6.93 -2.59 6.38
N GLN A 64 5.97 -1.96 7.06
CA GLN A 64 5.20 -2.58 8.15
C GLN A 64 4.61 -3.94 7.74
N SER A 65 4.24 -4.12 6.47
CA SER A 65 3.75 -5.40 5.95
C SER A 65 4.84 -6.49 5.95
N ASN A 66 6.07 -6.17 5.55
CA ASN A 66 7.18 -7.12 5.50
C ASN A 66 7.70 -7.50 6.88
N PHE A 67 7.76 -6.53 7.80
CA PHE A 67 8.25 -6.75 9.15
C PHE A 67 7.22 -7.41 10.09
N PHE A 68 5.94 -7.03 9.98
CA PHE A 68 4.91 -7.49 10.91
C PHE A 68 3.94 -8.46 10.27
N LEU A 69 3.22 -8.06 9.21
CA LEU A 69 2.10 -8.86 8.69
C LEU A 69 2.55 -10.20 8.07
N PHE A 70 3.55 -10.19 7.19
CA PHE A 70 3.94 -11.37 6.42
C PHE A 70 4.60 -12.46 7.27
N PRO A 71 5.45 -12.18 8.28
CA PRO A 71 5.97 -13.22 9.17
C PRO A 71 4.85 -13.93 9.94
N HIS A 72 3.88 -13.20 10.48
CA HIS A 72 2.73 -13.79 11.18
C HIS A 72 1.85 -14.59 10.22
N LEU A 73 1.67 -14.12 8.98
CA LEU A 73 0.94 -14.86 7.97
C LEU A 73 1.66 -16.15 7.57
N LYS A 74 2.99 -16.12 7.38
CA LYS A 74 3.81 -17.31 7.10
C LYS A 74 3.64 -18.34 8.22
N PHE A 75 3.72 -17.90 9.47
CA PHE A 75 3.51 -18.76 10.63
C PHE A 75 2.10 -19.39 10.62
N ALA A 76 1.06 -18.59 10.39
CA ALA A 76 -0.32 -19.08 10.32
C ALA A 76 -0.57 -20.08 9.17
N LEU A 77 0.18 -19.96 8.07
CA LEU A 77 0.11 -20.85 6.92
C LEU A 77 1.02 -22.10 7.06
N GLY A 78 1.66 -22.30 8.23
CA GLY A 78 2.53 -23.45 8.49
C GLY A 78 3.94 -23.32 7.91
N GLY A 79 4.33 -22.14 7.46
CA GLY A 79 5.72 -21.82 7.12
C GLY A 79 6.55 -21.55 8.37
N GLN A 80 7.85 -21.82 8.30
CA GLN A 80 8.81 -21.41 9.33
C GLN A 80 9.23 -19.96 9.10
N VAL A 81 9.40 -19.21 10.19
CA VAL A 81 10.04 -17.89 10.15
C VAL A 81 11.55 -18.17 10.15
N GLU A 82 12.23 -17.74 9.09
CA GLU A 82 13.69 -17.86 8.94
C GLU A 82 14.42 -16.80 9.77
#